data_AF-A0A4S3JYT1-F1
#
_entry.id   AF-A0A4S3JYT1-F1
#
_cell.length_a   1.000
_cell.length_b   1.000
_cell.length_c   1.000
_cell.angle_alpha   90.00
_cell.angle_beta   90.00
_cell.angle_gamma   90.00
#
_symmetry.space_group_name_H-M   'P 1'
#
loop_
_entity.id
_entity.type
_entity.pdbx_description
1 polymer ?
#
loop_
_entity_poly.entity_id
_entity_poly.type
_entity_poly.pdbx_seq_one_letter_code
_entity_poly.pdbx_strand_id
1 'polypeptide(L)'
;MGKFVLFVMLAGGGAWWYFVGGRTLTEDHVKAFYAEQTRATLNRNPEALCDMLASDFHGTAVSISLGGRKKIEQNRGEACSAYHEFYDAAEALGEKMGGMVVLEYDQRITKLELAADRRSATVKTRFTFDIGGALINLRGTSTDTLERRNGKVRLSGSDGQVTTSSGIAG
;
A
#
# COMPACT_ATOMS: atom_id res chain seq x y z
N MET A 1 42.20 30.45 6.54
CA MET A 1 40.74 30.73 6.58
C MET A 1 39.90 29.93 5.57
N GLY A 2 40.48 29.16 4.63
CA GLY A 2 39.71 28.42 3.61
C GLY A 2 39.13 27.05 4.02
N LYS A 3 39.52 26.47 5.17
CA LYS A 3 39.05 25.13 5.59
C LYS A 3 37.68 25.13 6.29
N PHE A 4 37.25 26.27 6.86
CA PHE A 4 35.97 26.37 7.57
C PHE A 4 34.78 26.63 6.62
N VAL A 5 35.02 27.28 5.49
CA VAL A 5 33.96 27.59 4.49
C VAL A 5 33.42 26.32 3.84
N LEU A 6 34.28 25.33 3.59
CA LEU A 6 33.89 24.05 3.00
C LEU A 6 33.00 23.20 3.92
N PHE A 7 33.23 23.25 5.23
CA PHE A 7 32.41 22.54 6.21
C PHE A 7 31.02 23.16 6.36
N VAL A 8 30.91 24.49 6.31
CA VAL A 8 29.61 25.20 6.38
C VAL A 8 28.80 24.97 5.10
N MET A 9 29.44 24.87 3.93
CA MET A 9 28.76 24.58 2.66
C MET A 9 28.26 23.13 2.56
N LEU A 10 29.06 22.15 3.01
CA LEU A 10 28.65 20.74 3.07
C LEU A 10 27.59 20.49 4.16
N ALA A 11 27.71 21.13 5.32
CA ALA A 11 26.69 21.05 6.37
C ALA A 11 25.37 21.75 5.94
N GLY A 12 25.46 22.88 5.21
CA GLY A 12 24.29 23.59 4.68
C GLY A 12 23.57 22.82 3.57
N GLY A 13 24.31 22.19 2.65
CA GLY A 13 23.75 21.36 1.59
C GLY A 13 23.11 20.06 2.13
N GLY A 14 23.77 19.40 3.09
CA GLY A 14 23.22 18.23 3.77
C GLY A 14 21.98 18.56 4.60
N ALA A 15 21.98 19.69 5.32
CA ALA A 15 20.83 20.15 6.08
C ALA A 15 19.64 20.49 5.17
N TRP A 16 19.84 21.16 4.03
CA TRP A 16 18.76 21.50 3.11
C TRP A 16 18.15 20.29 2.41
N TRP A 17 18.98 19.35 1.95
CA TRP A 17 18.51 18.09 1.38
C TRP A 17 17.74 17.23 2.39
N TYR A 18 18.23 17.17 3.62
CA TYR A 18 17.58 16.45 4.72
C TYR A 18 16.26 17.11 5.16
N PHE A 19 16.19 18.44 5.19
CA PHE A 19 15.01 19.16 5.69
C PHE A 19 13.92 19.37 4.63
N VAL A 20 14.28 19.53 3.35
CA VAL A 20 13.34 19.85 2.24
C VAL A 20 13.17 18.69 1.26
N GLY A 21 14.24 18.03 0.84
CA GLY A 21 14.15 16.88 -0.07
C GLY A 21 13.54 15.65 0.62
N GLY A 22 13.97 15.36 1.86
CA GLY A 22 13.51 14.18 2.61
C GLY A 22 12.05 14.22 3.08
N ARG A 23 11.37 15.36 2.97
CA ARG A 23 10.00 15.58 3.46
C ARG A 23 8.99 15.93 2.38
N THR A 24 9.43 16.20 1.15
CA THR A 24 8.52 16.55 0.06
C THR A 24 8.07 15.29 -0.68
N LEU A 25 6.77 15.15 -0.83
CA LEU A 25 6.09 14.12 -1.60
C LEU A 25 5.81 14.69 -2.99
N THR A 26 6.06 13.87 -4.01
CA THR A 26 5.77 14.19 -5.41
C THR A 26 4.96 13.06 -6.01
N GLU A 27 4.34 13.29 -7.17
CA GLU A 27 3.60 12.24 -7.88
C GLU A 27 4.45 11.00 -8.16
N ASP A 28 5.73 11.16 -8.49
CA ASP A 28 6.63 10.02 -8.76
C ASP A 28 6.85 9.16 -7.51
N HIS A 29 6.92 9.78 -6.33
CA HIS A 29 7.00 9.03 -5.08
C HIS A 29 5.70 8.24 -4.81
N VAL A 30 4.54 8.82 -5.15
CA VAL A 30 3.25 8.12 -5.05
C VAL A 30 3.18 6.96 -6.03
N LYS A 31 3.56 7.16 -7.30
CA LYS A 31 3.61 6.10 -8.31
C LYS A 31 4.56 4.98 -7.89
N ALA A 32 5.74 5.33 -7.37
CA ALA A 32 6.71 4.37 -6.85
C ALA A 32 6.15 3.57 -5.67
N PHE A 33 5.41 4.21 -4.76
CA PHE A 33 4.72 3.53 -3.66
C PHE A 33 3.77 2.44 -4.18
N TYR A 34 2.89 2.75 -5.14
CA TYR A 34 1.94 1.76 -5.66
C TYR A 34 2.60 0.68 -6.55
N ALA A 35 3.67 1.03 -7.26
CA ALA A 35 4.49 0.04 -7.97
C ALA A 35 5.13 -0.96 -6.98
N GLU A 36 5.64 -0.46 -5.86
CA GLU A 36 6.18 -1.30 -4.80
C GLU A 36 5.10 -2.17 -4.15
N GLN A 37 3.91 -1.61 -3.88
CA GLN A 37 2.78 -2.37 -3.34
C GLN A 37 2.42 -3.53 -4.27
N THR A 38 2.23 -3.25 -5.56
CA THR A 38 1.94 -4.29 -6.56
C THR A 38 3.04 -5.35 -6.60
N ARG A 39 4.31 -4.94 -6.57
CA ARG A 39 5.45 -5.85 -6.57
C ARG A 39 5.46 -6.74 -5.32
N ALA A 40 5.28 -6.16 -4.14
CA ALA A 40 5.23 -6.90 -2.87
C ALA A 40 4.06 -7.87 -2.84
N THR A 41 2.90 -7.47 -3.37
CA THR A 41 1.71 -8.33 -3.50
C THR A 41 1.99 -9.55 -4.37
N LEU A 42 2.48 -9.33 -5.59
CA LEU A 42 2.74 -10.42 -6.54
C LEU A 42 3.90 -11.31 -6.12
N ASN A 43 4.87 -10.78 -5.36
CA ASN A 43 5.97 -11.54 -4.78
C ASN A 43 5.61 -12.23 -3.45
N ARG A 44 4.36 -12.13 -2.98
CA ARG A 44 3.90 -12.73 -1.71
C ARG A 44 4.73 -12.32 -0.51
N ASN A 45 5.05 -11.03 -0.41
CA ASN A 45 5.91 -10.50 0.63
C ASN A 45 5.09 -9.69 1.67
N PRO A 46 4.49 -10.34 2.69
CA PRO A 46 3.69 -9.64 3.71
C PRO A 46 4.51 -8.62 4.51
N GLU A 47 5.80 -8.90 4.74
CA GLU A 47 6.68 -7.99 5.48
C GLU A 47 6.91 -6.68 4.74
N ALA A 48 7.15 -6.75 3.42
CA ALA A 48 7.28 -5.56 2.58
C ALA A 48 5.98 -4.73 2.60
N LEU A 49 4.81 -5.37 2.56
CA LEU A 49 3.52 -4.68 2.68
C LEU A 49 3.33 -4.04 4.06
N CYS A 50 3.70 -4.74 5.14
CA CYS A 50 3.64 -4.22 6.50
C CYS A 50 4.57 -3.00 6.68
N ASP A 51 5.77 -3.03 6.10
CA ASP A 51 6.75 -1.93 6.15
C ASP A 51 6.28 -0.64 5.45
N MET A 52 5.35 -0.78 4.50
CA MET A 52 4.73 0.35 3.79
C MET A 52 3.67 1.07 4.62
N LEU A 53 3.15 0.45 5.68
CA LEU A 53 2.22 1.10 6.59
C LEU A 53 2.96 2.11 7.48
N ALA A 54 2.27 3.16 7.92
CA ALA A 54 2.74 4.03 8.98
C ALA A 54 2.60 3.35 10.36
N SER A 55 3.28 3.87 11.38
CA SER A 55 3.12 3.38 12.76
C SER A 55 1.73 3.69 13.34
N ASP A 56 1.16 4.80 12.88
CA ASP A 56 -0.16 5.35 13.22
C ASP A 56 -1.23 5.00 12.16
N PHE A 57 -1.01 3.93 11.37
CA PHE A 57 -1.95 3.51 10.33
C PHE A 57 -3.32 3.15 10.91
N HIS A 58 -4.37 3.63 10.24
CA HIS A 58 -5.75 3.24 10.44
C HIS A 58 -6.42 2.97 9.08
N GLY A 59 -7.19 1.89 9.00
CA GLY A 59 -7.91 1.49 7.80
C GLY A 59 -9.36 1.19 8.12
N THR A 60 -10.25 1.61 7.22
CA THR A 60 -11.66 1.22 7.22
C THR A 60 -12.04 0.64 5.87
N ALA A 61 -12.60 -0.56 5.84
CA ALA A 61 -13.08 -1.18 4.62
C ALA A 61 -14.51 -1.71 4.79
N VAL A 62 -15.34 -1.52 3.76
CA VAL A 62 -16.61 -2.25 3.65
C VAL A 62 -16.39 -3.46 2.75
N SER A 63 -16.37 -4.64 3.33
CA SER A 63 -16.36 -5.91 2.59
C SER A 63 -17.78 -6.27 2.16
N ILE A 64 -17.96 -6.52 0.87
CA ILE A 64 -19.22 -6.89 0.23
C ILE A 64 -19.03 -8.28 -0.36
N SER A 65 -19.81 -9.25 0.11
CA SER A 65 -19.79 -10.63 -0.38
C SER A 65 -21.21 -11.18 -0.46
N LEU A 66 -21.37 -12.43 -0.89
CA LEU A 66 -22.65 -13.16 -0.85
C LEU A 66 -23.28 -13.17 0.56
N GLY A 67 -22.46 -13.18 1.61
CA GLY A 67 -22.91 -13.15 3.01
C GLY A 67 -23.33 -11.78 3.53
N GLY A 68 -23.32 -10.74 2.69
CA GLY A 68 -23.72 -9.38 3.04
C GLY A 68 -22.56 -8.39 3.11
N ARG A 69 -22.82 -7.26 3.78
CA ARG A 69 -21.87 -6.14 3.93
C ARG A 69 -21.34 -6.11 5.36
N LYS A 70 -20.02 -6.11 5.52
CA LYS A 70 -19.33 -6.02 6.81
C LYS A 70 -18.35 -4.86 6.81
N LYS A 71 -18.43 -4.00 7.82
CA LYS A 71 -17.41 -2.98 8.09
C LYS A 71 -16.24 -3.65 8.81
N ILE A 72 -15.03 -3.37 8.34
CA ILE A 72 -13.76 -3.82 8.89
C ILE A 72 -12.98 -2.56 9.24
N GLU A 73 -12.50 -2.49 10.47
CA GLU A 73 -11.59 -1.45 10.93
C GLU A 73 -10.30 -2.15 11.35
N GLN A 74 -9.16 -1.59 10.96
CA GLN A 74 -7.86 -2.19 11.22
C GLN A 74 -6.83 -1.12 11.57
N ASN A 75 -6.07 -1.37 12.63
CA ASN A 75 -4.81 -0.68 12.88
C ASN A 75 -3.65 -1.36 12.14
N ARG A 76 -2.43 -0.81 12.25
CA ARG A 76 -1.22 -1.38 11.62
C ARG A 76 -1.04 -2.87 11.92
N GLY A 77 -1.14 -3.28 13.18
CA GLY A 77 -0.89 -4.66 13.60
C GLY A 77 -1.90 -5.62 13.00
N GLU A 78 -3.19 -5.24 13.02
CA GLU A 78 -4.27 -6.03 12.44
C GLU A 78 -4.14 -6.13 10.91
N ALA A 79 -3.74 -5.05 10.24
CA ALA A 79 -3.48 -5.06 8.80
C ALA A 79 -2.28 -5.95 8.44
N CYS A 80 -1.19 -5.89 9.20
CA CYS A 80 -0.04 -6.77 8.98
C CYS A 80 -0.42 -8.25 9.21
N SER A 81 -1.15 -8.57 10.29
CA SER A 81 -1.68 -9.93 10.53
C SER A 81 -2.52 -10.41 9.35
N ALA A 82 -3.41 -9.56 8.83
CA ALA A 82 -4.24 -9.89 7.68
C ALA A 82 -3.42 -10.15 6.40
N TYR A 83 -2.28 -9.48 6.20
CA TYR A 83 -1.37 -9.80 5.10
C TYR A 83 -0.76 -11.18 5.24
N HIS A 84 -0.30 -11.56 6.44
CA HIS A 84 0.22 -12.92 6.69
C HIS A 84 -0.86 -13.97 6.48
N GLU A 85 -2.01 -13.81 7.14
CA GLU A 85 -3.14 -14.73 7.03
C GLU A 85 -3.60 -14.92 5.59
N PHE A 86 -3.56 -13.85 4.78
CA PHE A 86 -3.86 -13.94 3.34
C PHE A 86 -2.90 -14.85 2.59
N TYR A 87 -1.58 -14.67 2.77
CA TYR A 87 -0.60 -15.49 2.05
C TYR A 87 -0.54 -16.92 2.57
N ASP A 88 -0.69 -17.14 3.88
CA ASP A 88 -0.80 -18.47 4.47
C ASP A 88 -2.01 -19.22 3.91
N ALA A 89 -3.16 -18.53 3.78
CA ALA A 89 -4.35 -19.11 3.16
C ALA A 89 -4.16 -19.40 1.67
N ALA A 90 -3.47 -18.52 0.95
CA ALA A 90 -3.16 -18.73 -0.47
C ALA A 90 -2.19 -19.90 -0.67
N GLU A 91 -1.20 -20.07 0.20
CA GLU A 91 -0.29 -21.22 0.18
C GLU A 91 -1.05 -22.53 0.46
N ALA A 92 -1.83 -22.58 1.53
CA ALA A 92 -2.64 -23.75 1.88
C ALA A 92 -3.67 -24.13 0.78
N LEU A 93 -4.24 -23.13 0.10
CA LEU A 93 -5.09 -23.36 -1.07
C LEU A 93 -4.29 -23.95 -2.24
N GLY A 94 -3.07 -23.46 -2.45
CA GLY A 94 -2.18 -23.95 -3.49
C GLY A 94 -1.78 -25.41 -3.27
N GLU A 95 -1.35 -25.76 -2.07
CA GLU A 95 -1.00 -27.13 -1.70
C GLU A 95 -2.16 -28.10 -1.98
N LYS A 96 -3.40 -27.70 -1.68
CA LYS A 96 -4.60 -28.48 -1.97
C LYS A 96 -4.89 -28.64 -3.47
N MET A 97 -4.52 -27.66 -4.28
CA MET A 97 -4.70 -27.68 -5.74
C MET A 97 -3.50 -28.24 -6.50
N GLY A 98 -2.45 -28.69 -5.79
CA GLY A 98 -1.27 -29.31 -6.38
C GLY A 98 -0.24 -28.33 -6.97
N GLY A 99 -0.22 -27.07 -6.52
CA GLY A 99 0.76 -26.07 -6.98
C GLY A 99 0.54 -24.68 -6.40
N MET A 100 1.35 -23.70 -6.79
CA MET A 100 1.14 -22.32 -6.31
C MET A 100 -0.13 -21.70 -6.90
N VAL A 101 -0.95 -21.05 -6.07
CA VAL A 101 -2.14 -20.29 -6.50
C VAL A 101 -1.72 -19.15 -7.42
N VAL A 102 -2.32 -18.99 -8.60
CA VAL A 102 -2.02 -17.82 -9.44
C VAL A 102 -2.58 -16.55 -8.79
N LEU A 103 -1.78 -15.49 -8.73
CA LEU A 103 -2.17 -14.17 -8.21
C LEU A 103 -2.04 -13.13 -9.33
N GLU A 104 -3.13 -12.43 -9.63
CA GLU A 104 -3.16 -11.37 -10.63
C GLU A 104 -3.72 -10.10 -10.01
N TYR A 105 -2.92 -9.03 -9.95
CA TYR A 105 -3.27 -7.79 -9.28
C TYR A 105 -3.05 -6.59 -10.21
N ASP A 106 -4.10 -5.81 -10.44
CA ASP A 106 -4.05 -4.52 -11.14
C ASP A 106 -4.58 -3.43 -10.20
N GLN A 107 -3.83 -2.34 -10.12
CA GLN A 107 -4.19 -1.18 -9.31
C GLN A 107 -3.94 0.09 -10.10
N ARG A 108 -4.93 0.99 -10.07
CA ARG A 108 -4.89 2.25 -10.81
C ARG A 108 -5.24 3.43 -9.93
N ILE A 109 -4.39 4.44 -9.99
CA ILE A 109 -4.67 5.75 -9.42
C ILE A 109 -5.71 6.45 -10.29
N THR A 110 -6.85 6.79 -9.69
CA THR A 110 -7.94 7.54 -10.34
C THR A 110 -7.94 9.02 -9.97
N LYS A 111 -7.40 9.36 -8.80
CA LYS A 111 -7.20 10.73 -8.36
C LYS A 111 -5.96 10.80 -7.46
N LEU A 112 -5.19 11.88 -7.57
CA LEU A 112 -4.07 12.18 -6.70
C LEU A 112 -4.14 13.65 -6.33
N GLU A 113 -4.11 13.95 -5.04
CA GLU A 113 -4.10 15.31 -4.49
C GLU A 113 -2.94 15.43 -3.50
N LEU A 114 -1.94 16.25 -3.83
CA LEU A 114 -0.86 16.58 -2.90
C LEU A 114 -1.33 17.66 -1.93
N ALA A 115 -1.03 17.52 -0.65
CA ALA A 115 -1.24 18.58 0.32
C ALA A 115 -0.39 19.81 -0.02
N ALA A 116 -0.83 20.99 0.42
CA ALA A 116 -0.14 22.26 0.14
C ALA A 116 1.32 22.29 0.67
N ASP A 117 1.56 21.64 1.81
CA ASP A 117 2.89 21.49 2.39
C ASP A 117 3.74 20.40 1.70
N ARG A 118 3.15 19.68 0.74
CA ARG A 118 3.69 18.53 0.03
C ARG A 118 4.25 17.45 0.96
N ARG A 119 3.71 17.25 2.16
CA ARG A 119 4.15 16.16 3.06
C ARG A 119 3.24 14.95 3.00
N SER A 120 2.01 15.13 2.53
CA SER A 120 1.03 14.08 2.35
C SER A 120 0.34 14.15 1.00
N ALA A 121 -0.31 13.06 0.62
CA ALA A 121 -1.20 12.97 -0.52
C ALA A 121 -2.45 12.20 -0.14
N THR A 122 -3.58 12.62 -0.70
CA THR A 122 -4.78 11.81 -0.77
C THR A 122 -4.85 11.17 -2.14
N VAL A 123 -4.98 9.86 -2.20
CA VAL A 123 -4.96 9.10 -3.45
C VAL A 123 -6.20 8.22 -3.53
N LYS A 124 -6.96 8.34 -4.61
CA LYS A 124 -8.08 7.43 -4.88
C LYS A 124 -7.62 6.35 -5.84
N THR A 125 -7.78 5.09 -5.45
CA THR A 125 -7.43 3.95 -6.29
C THR A 125 -8.64 3.09 -6.63
N ARG A 126 -8.52 2.35 -7.73
CA ARG A 126 -9.32 1.16 -8.00
C ARG A 126 -8.39 -0.01 -8.18
N PHE A 127 -8.81 -1.19 -7.73
CA PHE A 127 -8.03 -2.40 -7.91
C PHE A 127 -8.90 -3.58 -8.30
N THR A 128 -8.27 -4.53 -8.98
CA THR A 128 -8.75 -5.89 -9.19
C THR A 128 -7.71 -6.87 -8.69
N PHE A 129 -8.16 -7.92 -8.01
CA PHE A 129 -7.30 -9.00 -7.54
C PHE A 129 -7.96 -10.34 -7.82
N ASP A 130 -7.41 -11.07 -8.77
CA ASP A 130 -7.85 -12.40 -9.13
C ASP A 130 -6.91 -13.44 -8.52
N ILE A 131 -7.51 -14.42 -7.86
CA ILE A 131 -6.81 -15.44 -7.06
C ILE A 131 -7.24 -16.81 -7.58
N GLY A 132 -6.26 -17.66 -7.88
CA GLY A 132 -6.47 -19.02 -8.36
C GLY A 132 -7.07 -19.08 -9.76
N GLY A 133 -6.61 -18.23 -10.68
CA GLY A 133 -7.14 -18.17 -12.05
C GLY A 133 -8.59 -17.69 -12.07
N ALA A 134 -8.88 -16.60 -11.35
CA ALA A 134 -10.22 -16.03 -11.16
C ALA A 134 -11.23 -16.92 -10.41
N LEU A 135 -10.76 -17.90 -9.63
CA LEU A 135 -11.62 -18.63 -8.67
C LEU A 135 -12.22 -17.67 -7.64
N ILE A 136 -11.42 -16.72 -7.17
CA ILE A 136 -11.86 -15.62 -6.31
C ILE A 136 -11.46 -14.32 -7.00
N ASN A 137 -12.43 -13.41 -7.17
CA ASN A 137 -12.20 -12.10 -7.76
C ASN A 137 -12.53 -11.05 -6.70
N LEU A 138 -11.58 -10.17 -6.40
CA LEU A 138 -11.78 -8.99 -5.58
C LEU A 138 -11.77 -7.76 -6.47
N ARG A 139 -12.75 -6.89 -6.30
CA ARG A 139 -12.75 -5.57 -6.94
C ARG A 139 -13.02 -4.52 -5.89
N GLY A 140 -12.23 -3.47 -5.86
CA GLY A 140 -12.37 -2.47 -4.82
C GLY A 140 -11.96 -1.08 -5.23
N THR A 141 -12.31 -0.15 -4.37
CA THR A 141 -11.88 1.24 -4.44
C THR A 141 -11.38 1.66 -3.07
N SER A 142 -10.29 2.42 -3.03
CA SER A 142 -9.79 3.01 -1.79
C SER A 142 -9.54 4.51 -1.94
N THR A 143 -9.60 5.21 -0.83
CA THR A 143 -9.07 6.55 -0.63
C THR A 143 -7.98 6.44 0.43
N ASP A 144 -6.74 6.58 -0.03
CA ASP A 144 -5.54 6.38 0.75
C ASP A 144 -4.96 7.73 1.16
N THR A 145 -4.43 7.80 2.38
CA THR A 145 -3.61 8.92 2.84
C THR A 145 -2.17 8.45 2.91
N LEU A 146 -1.32 9.01 2.05
CA LEU A 146 0.11 8.76 2.02
C LEU A 146 0.85 9.90 2.69
N GLU A 147 1.90 9.58 3.43
CA GLU A 147 2.77 10.56 4.08
C GLU A 147 4.23 10.26 3.81
N ARG A 148 5.02 11.32 3.65
CA ARG A 148 6.47 11.19 3.57
C ARG A 148 7.13 11.58 4.89
N ARG A 149 7.66 10.59 5.61
CA ARG A 149 8.42 10.79 6.86
C ARG A 149 9.80 10.16 6.72
N ASN A 150 10.86 10.92 7.01
CA ASN A 150 12.26 10.48 6.95
C ASN A 150 12.65 9.84 5.59
N GLY A 151 12.26 10.48 4.49
CA GLY A 151 12.59 10.02 3.14
C GLY A 151 11.71 8.88 2.60
N LYS A 152 10.94 8.18 3.46
CA LYS A 152 10.06 7.08 3.08
C LYS A 152 8.61 7.54 2.95
N VAL A 153 7.92 7.04 1.92
CA VAL A 153 6.46 7.18 1.78
C VAL A 153 5.78 6.02 2.50
N ARG A 154 4.77 6.31 3.30
CA ARG A 154 3.99 5.31 4.04
C ARG A 154 2.49 5.61 3.96
N LEU A 155 1.69 4.57 4.05
CA LEU A 155 0.24 4.66 4.16
C LEU A 155 -0.16 4.91 5.61
N SER A 156 -0.75 6.07 5.92
CA SER A 156 -1.24 6.41 7.26
C SER A 156 -2.75 6.23 7.41
N GLY A 157 -3.50 6.27 6.31
CA GLY A 157 -4.95 6.09 6.32
C GLY A 157 -5.43 5.36 5.07
N SER A 158 -6.46 4.54 5.17
CA SER A 158 -7.11 3.93 3.99
C SER A 158 -8.59 3.67 4.25
N ASP A 159 -9.46 4.32 3.47
CA ASP A 159 -10.90 4.10 3.51
C ASP A 159 -11.39 3.50 2.19
N GLY A 160 -12.14 2.41 2.22
CA GLY A 160 -12.52 1.75 0.98
C GLY A 160 -13.67 0.78 1.06
N GLN A 161 -13.91 0.16 -0.08
CA GLN A 161 -14.83 -0.96 -0.21
C GLN A 161 -14.21 -2.01 -1.11
N VAL A 162 -14.47 -3.27 -0.79
CA VAL A 162 -14.04 -4.41 -1.58
C VAL A 162 -15.23 -5.33 -1.79
N THR A 163 -15.48 -5.68 -3.04
CA THR A 163 -16.47 -6.69 -3.42
C THR A 163 -15.73 -7.98 -3.73
N THR A 164 -16.14 -9.05 -3.06
CA THR A 164 -15.63 -10.41 -3.28
C THR A 164 -16.68 -11.20 -4.04
N SER A 165 -16.29 -11.79 -5.16
CA SER A 165 -17.11 -12.73 -5.93
C SER A 165 -16.34 -14.02 -6.20
N SER A 166 -17.04 -15.15 -6.15
CA SER A 166 -16.50 -16.44 -6.54
C SER A 166 -16.75 -16.68 -8.03
N GLY A 167 -15.73 -17.12 -8.76
CA GLY A 167 -15.82 -17.52 -10.17
C GLY A 167 -16.41 -18.92 -10.37
N ILE A 168 -16.72 -19.63 -9.29
CA ILE A 168 -17.43 -20.91 -9.36
C ILE A 168 -18.90 -20.61 -9.68
N ALA A 169 -19.23 -20.55 -10.97
CA ALA A 169 -20.60 -20.76 -11.40
C ALA A 169 -21.02 -22.16 -10.92
N GLY A 170 -22.06 -22.22 -10.10
CA GLY A 170 -22.80 -23.47 -9.87
C GLY A 170 -23.48 -23.93 -11.15
#